data_AF-A0A2I0TAU3-F1
#
_entry.id   AF-A0A2I0TAU3-F1
#
_cell.length_a   1.000
_cell.length_b   1.000
_cell.length_c   1.000
_cell.angle_alpha   90.00
_cell.angle_beta   90.00
_cell.angle_gamma   90.00
#
_symmetry.space_group_name_H-M   'P 1'
#
loop_
_entity.id
_entity.type
_entity.pdbx_description
1 polymer ?
#
loop_
_entity_poly.entity_id
_entity_poly.type
_entity_poly.pdbx_seq_one_letter_code
_entity_poly.pdbx_strand_id
1 'polypeptide(L)'
;MEKGIRYLRELAVREVIYGDWRVNVHPDEMLCKQSLLRKLVQSAPLVCSHTLSTMIWGRSDGNTPTVNEVANKVQQYEDSLSRPYSVAAMEKLIEKTIEKMTEKMTEKMTKKMAEQNEKLTKRMAEQNEKIIEKMTKRIAEQKEKMTE
;
A
#
# COMPACT_ATOMS: atom_id res chain seq x y z
N MET A 1 21.53 -7.15 -7.24
CA MET A 1 21.66 -5.89 -8.01
C MET A 1 23.04 -5.73 -8.61
N GLU A 2 24.04 -6.44 -8.07
CA GLU A 2 25.41 -6.55 -8.61
C GLU A 2 25.53 -6.76 -10.13
N LYS A 3 24.67 -7.59 -10.75
CA LYS A 3 24.64 -7.74 -12.23
C LYS A 3 24.29 -6.43 -12.95
N GLY A 4 23.40 -5.61 -12.39
CA GLY A 4 23.02 -4.31 -12.93
C GLY A 4 24.11 -3.25 -12.75
N ILE A 5 24.81 -3.25 -11.61
CA ILE A 5 25.97 -2.37 -11.38
C ILE A 5 27.10 -2.68 -12.37
N ARG A 6 27.39 -3.97 -12.58
CA ARG A 6 28.35 -4.42 -13.58
C ARG A 6 27.96 -3.98 -14.99
N TYR A 7 26.70 -4.16 -15.36
CA TYR A 7 26.17 -3.72 -16.64
C TYR A 7 26.28 -2.19 -16.84
N LEU A 8 26.02 -1.40 -15.79
CA LEU A 8 26.21 0.05 -15.84
C LEU A 8 27.67 0.44 -16.13
N ARG A 9 28.64 -0.22 -15.46
CA ARG A 9 30.07 0.01 -15.70
C ARG A 9 30.51 -0.42 -17.09
N GLU A 10 29.99 -1.53 -17.61
CA GLU A 10 30.24 -1.96 -18.99
C GLU A 10 29.69 -0.96 -20.02
N LEU A 11 28.51 -0.39 -19.77
CA LEU A 11 27.97 0.69 -20.60
C LEU A 11 28.85 1.94 -20.54
N ALA A 12 29.35 2.29 -19.37
CA ALA A 12 30.24 3.43 -19.18
C ALA A 12 31.57 3.25 -19.94
N VAL A 13 32.21 2.09 -19.81
CA VAL A 13 33.43 1.74 -20.54
C VAL A 13 33.23 1.85 -22.05
N ARG A 14 32.11 1.32 -22.57
CA ARG A 14 31.77 1.47 -24.00
C ARG A 14 31.65 2.95 -24.39
N GLU A 15 31.03 3.77 -23.56
CA GLU A 15 30.85 5.19 -23.86
C GLU A 15 32.16 5.99 -23.80
N VAL A 16 33.12 5.59 -22.96
CA VAL A 16 34.49 6.13 -22.98
C VAL A 16 35.24 5.70 -24.24
N ILE A 17 35.20 4.43 -24.62
CA ILE A 17 35.92 3.88 -25.79
C ILE A 17 35.39 4.47 -27.10
N TYR A 18 34.07 4.56 -27.25
CA TYR A 18 33.42 5.07 -28.46
C TYR A 18 33.13 6.58 -28.38
N GLY A 19 33.54 7.25 -27.30
CA GLY A 19 33.36 8.68 -27.08
C GLY A 19 34.51 9.52 -27.62
N ASP A 20 34.64 10.74 -27.08
CA ASP A 20 35.77 11.62 -27.41
C ASP A 20 37.04 11.10 -26.74
N TRP A 21 37.83 10.33 -27.49
CA TRP A 21 39.09 9.72 -27.05
C TRP A 21 40.12 10.72 -26.50
N ARG A 22 39.94 12.04 -26.75
CA ARG A 22 40.78 13.10 -26.20
C ARG A 22 40.55 13.35 -24.71
N VAL A 23 39.41 12.92 -24.17
CA VAL A 23 39.07 13.07 -22.76
C VAL A 23 39.27 11.73 -22.05
N ASN A 24 40.38 11.59 -21.34
CA ASN A 24 40.65 10.41 -20.52
C ASN A 24 39.90 10.51 -19.19
N VAL A 25 38.59 10.20 -19.22
CA VAL A 25 37.75 10.14 -18.01
C VAL A 25 37.66 8.69 -17.55
N HIS A 26 37.85 8.46 -16.25
CA HIS A 26 37.62 7.14 -15.67
C HIS A 26 36.12 6.76 -15.79
N PRO A 27 35.77 5.53 -16.20
CA PRO A 27 34.37 5.13 -16.42
C PRO A 27 33.45 5.36 -15.21
N ASP A 28 33.97 5.21 -13.98
CA ASP A 28 33.18 5.45 -12.76
C ASP A 28 32.94 6.95 -12.47
N GLU A 29 33.80 7.85 -12.98
CA GLU A 29 33.68 9.31 -12.82
C GLU A 29 32.82 9.94 -13.92
N MET A 30 32.47 9.16 -14.94
CA MET A 30 31.64 9.61 -16.04
C MET A 30 30.24 9.99 -15.53
N LEU A 31 29.74 11.13 -15.98
CA LEU A 31 28.36 11.55 -15.73
C LEU A 31 27.39 10.57 -16.40
N CYS A 32 26.46 10.02 -15.61
CA CYS A 32 25.40 9.14 -16.09
C CYS A 32 24.39 9.94 -16.92
N LYS A 33 24.59 9.96 -18.23
CA LYS A 33 23.58 10.49 -19.15
C LYS A 33 22.27 9.72 -19.01
N GLN A 34 21.16 10.39 -19.29
CA GLN A 34 19.82 9.81 -19.19
C GLN A 34 19.65 8.52 -20.02
N SER A 35 20.40 8.38 -21.11
CA SER A 35 20.46 7.18 -21.95
C SER A 35 21.00 5.95 -21.21
N LEU A 36 22.10 6.09 -20.45
CA LEU A 36 22.66 5.00 -19.63
C LEU A 36 21.68 4.61 -18.52
N LEU A 37 21.13 5.61 -17.81
CA LEU A 37 20.18 5.38 -16.73
C LEU A 37 18.93 4.63 -17.21
N ARG A 38 18.42 4.98 -18.40
CA ARG A 38 17.29 4.28 -19.03
C ARG A 38 17.63 2.83 -19.31
N LYS A 39 18.81 2.54 -19.88
CA LYS A 39 19.26 1.17 -20.15
C LYS A 39 19.41 0.35 -18.87
N LEU A 40 19.93 0.95 -17.81
CA LEU A 40 20.03 0.31 -16.49
C LEU A 40 18.65 -0.09 -15.97
N VAL A 41 17.68 0.82 -15.97
CA VAL A 41 16.32 0.56 -15.46
C VAL A 41 15.56 -0.44 -16.32
N GLN A 42 15.80 -0.46 -17.64
CA GLN A 42 15.25 -1.46 -18.55
C GLN A 42 15.89 -2.84 -18.40
N SER A 43 17.17 -2.90 -18.02
CA SER A 43 17.88 -4.16 -17.76
C SER A 43 17.52 -4.79 -16.41
N ALA A 44 16.93 -4.01 -15.50
CA ALA A 44 16.56 -4.47 -14.18
C ALA A 44 15.29 -5.35 -14.22
N PRO A 45 15.19 -6.37 -13.36
CA PRO A 45 13.95 -7.11 -13.16
C PRO A 45 12.78 -6.17 -12.85
N LEU A 46 11.57 -6.51 -13.30
CA LEU A 46 10.38 -5.66 -13.13
C LEU A 46 10.14 -5.25 -11.67
N VAL A 47 10.40 -6.17 -10.73
CA VAL A 47 10.29 -5.97 -9.28
C VAL A 47 11.20 -4.85 -8.74
N CYS A 48 12.32 -4.57 -9.41
CA CYS A 48 13.28 -3.53 -9.01
C CYS A 48 13.21 -2.29 -9.92
N SER A 49 12.60 -2.40 -11.11
CA SER A 49 12.60 -1.34 -12.12
C SER A 49 11.94 -0.05 -11.61
N HIS A 50 10.78 -0.16 -10.95
CA HIS A 50 10.06 1.02 -10.43
C HIS A 50 10.84 1.73 -9.31
N THR A 51 11.41 0.96 -8.37
CA THR A 51 12.20 1.51 -7.26
C THR A 51 13.52 2.12 -7.76
N LEU A 52 14.18 1.48 -8.72
CA LEU A 52 15.36 2.06 -9.37
C LEU A 52 15.02 3.36 -10.08
N SER A 53 13.90 3.41 -10.80
CA SER A 53 13.46 4.63 -11.48
C SER A 53 13.22 5.78 -10.50
N THR A 54 12.54 5.52 -9.39
CA THR A 54 12.28 6.55 -8.38
C THR A 54 13.56 6.99 -7.66
N MET A 55 14.49 6.08 -7.39
CA MET A 55 15.77 6.41 -6.76
C MET A 55 16.69 7.23 -7.68
N ILE A 56 16.69 6.92 -8.99
CA ILE A 56 17.57 7.54 -9.99
C ILE A 56 17.00 8.90 -10.45
N TRP A 57 15.70 9.01 -10.69
CA TRP A 57 15.07 10.25 -11.20
C TRP A 57 14.34 11.08 -10.14
N GLY A 58 13.94 10.50 -9.01
CA GLY A 58 13.10 11.17 -8.01
C GLY A 58 13.84 12.11 -7.03
N ARG A 59 15.18 12.15 -7.07
CA ARG A 59 16.02 13.02 -6.22
C ARG A 59 17.15 13.66 -7.03
N SER A 60 16.80 14.36 -8.11
CA SER A 60 17.76 15.15 -8.88
C SER A 60 17.87 16.54 -8.24
N ASP A 61 18.98 16.80 -7.59
CA ASP A 61 19.39 18.11 -7.07
C ASP A 61 19.89 19.06 -8.18
N GLY A 62 19.60 18.74 -9.44
CA GLY A 62 20.06 19.49 -10.61
C GLY A 62 21.42 19.04 -11.13
N ASN A 63 22.15 18.20 -10.39
CA ASN A 63 23.42 17.63 -10.85
C ASN A 63 23.21 16.26 -11.49
N THR A 64 23.90 16.03 -12.61
CA THR A 64 23.92 14.70 -13.25
C THR A 64 24.80 13.79 -12.40
N PRO A 65 24.29 12.67 -11.87
CA PRO A 65 25.08 11.79 -11.02
C PRO A 65 26.14 11.05 -11.84
N THR A 66 27.27 10.73 -11.23
CA THR A 66 28.31 9.88 -11.82
C THR A 66 27.91 8.40 -11.81
N VAL A 67 28.56 7.58 -12.63
CA VAL A 67 28.40 6.11 -12.63
C VAL A 67 28.64 5.53 -11.25
N ASN A 68 29.66 6.00 -10.52
CA ASN A 68 29.95 5.53 -9.18
C ASN A 68 28.84 5.85 -8.18
N GLU A 69 28.26 7.05 -8.24
CA GLU A 69 27.18 7.45 -7.34
C GLU A 69 25.91 6.62 -7.59
N VAL A 70 25.60 6.34 -8.85
CA VAL A 70 24.47 5.46 -9.20
C VAL A 70 24.74 4.04 -8.72
N ALA A 71 25.94 3.51 -8.93
CA ALA A 71 26.35 2.20 -8.44
C ALA A 71 26.23 2.09 -6.91
N ASN A 72 26.71 3.09 -6.18
CA ASN A 72 26.62 3.15 -4.72
C ASN A 72 25.18 3.21 -4.22
N LYS A 73 24.31 4.01 -4.86
CA LYS A 73 22.88 4.05 -4.53
C LYS A 73 22.20 2.69 -4.73
N VAL A 74 22.51 2.02 -5.84
CA VAL A 74 21.98 0.68 -6.14
C VAL A 74 22.48 -0.35 -5.13
N GLN A 75 23.76 -0.26 -4.72
CA GLN A 75 24.35 -1.13 -3.71
C GLN A 75 23.71 -0.90 -2.33
N GLN A 76 23.57 0.35 -1.90
CA GLN A 76 22.92 0.69 -0.62
C GLN A 76 21.48 0.17 -0.53
N TYR A 77 20.75 0.20 -1.64
CA TYR A 77 19.41 -0.38 -1.70
C TYR A 77 19.44 -1.90 -1.59
N GLU A 78 20.36 -2.57 -2.28
CA GLU A 78 20.57 -4.02 -2.12
C GLU A 78 20.96 -4.39 -0.68
N ASP A 79 21.86 -3.64 -0.05
CA ASP A 79 22.28 -3.86 1.33
C ASP A 79 21.13 -3.64 2.31
N SER A 80 20.26 -2.65 2.04
CA SER A 80 19.06 -2.38 2.84
C SER A 80 18.02 -3.49 2.72
N LEU A 81 17.87 -4.11 1.54
CA LEU A 81 17.02 -5.27 1.32
C LEU A 81 17.61 -6.55 1.91
N SER A 82 18.93 -6.69 1.83
CA SER A 82 19.69 -7.82 2.39
C SER A 82 19.68 -7.80 3.91
N ARG A 83 19.53 -6.61 4.52
CA ARG A 83 19.41 -6.48 5.96
C ARG A 83 18.13 -7.18 6.42
N PRO A 84 18.24 -8.30 7.16
CA PRO A 84 17.06 -8.98 7.64
C PRO A 84 16.32 -8.04 8.59
N TYR A 85 15.09 -7.69 8.24
CA TYR A 85 14.14 -7.33 9.28
C TYR A 85 14.04 -8.56 10.19
N SER A 86 14.29 -8.39 11.49
CA SER A 86 14.16 -9.52 12.39
C SER A 86 12.76 -10.10 12.26
N VAL A 87 12.66 -11.43 12.27
CA VAL A 87 11.37 -12.13 12.23
C VAL A 87 10.44 -11.54 13.31
N ALA A 88 10.98 -11.25 14.50
CA ALA A 88 10.29 -10.57 15.58
C ALA A 88 9.71 -9.18 15.24
N ALA A 89 10.41 -8.35 14.45
CA ALA A 89 9.90 -7.05 14.03
C ALA A 89 8.77 -7.19 13.00
N MET A 90 8.88 -8.15 12.09
CA MET A 90 7.80 -8.47 11.15
C MET A 90 6.57 -9.04 11.87
N GLU A 91 6.76 -10.00 12.78
CA GLU A 91 5.70 -10.59 13.59
C GLU A 91 4.94 -9.53 14.37
N LYS A 92 5.65 -8.62 15.05
CA LYS A 92 5.03 -7.53 15.83
C LYS A 92 4.22 -6.57 14.95
N LEU A 93 4.68 -6.29 13.72
CA LEU A 93 3.92 -5.45 12.78
C LEU A 93 2.67 -6.16 12.27
N ILE A 94 2.77 -7.47 11.99
CA ILE A 94 1.64 -8.29 11.55
C ILE A 94 0.61 -8.38 12.67
N GLU A 95 1.03 -8.70 13.90
CA GLU A 95 0.17 -8.78 15.07
C GLU A 95 -0.60 -7.48 15.30
N LYS A 96 0.10 -6.34 15.33
CA LYS A 96 -0.52 -5.02 15.48
C LYS A 96 -1.49 -4.68 14.35
N THR A 97 -1.24 -5.18 13.15
CA THR A 97 -2.12 -4.96 11.99
C THR A 97 -3.38 -5.81 12.12
N ILE A 98 -3.24 -7.07 12.50
CA ILE A 98 -4.36 -7.99 12.74
C ILE A 98 -5.24 -7.49 13.89
N GLU A 99 -4.64 -7.05 15.00
CA GLU A 99 -5.35 -6.49 16.16
C GLU A 99 -6.24 -5.31 15.73
N LYS A 100 -5.65 -4.30 15.06
CA LYS A 100 -6.39 -3.13 14.57
C LYS A 100 -7.50 -3.47 13.59
N MET A 101 -7.28 -4.45 12.71
CA MET A 101 -8.31 -4.89 11.76
C MET A 101 -9.45 -5.60 12.49
N THR A 102 -9.12 -6.44 13.48
CA THR A 102 -10.09 -7.15 14.30
C THR A 102 -10.94 -6.17 15.09
N GLU A 103 -10.33 -5.22 15.81
CA GLU A 103 -11.04 -4.18 16.58
C GLU A 103 -11.99 -3.35 15.71
N LYS A 104 -11.53 -2.87 14.56
CA LYS A 104 -12.39 -2.09 13.64
C LYS A 104 -13.55 -2.91 13.11
N MET A 105 -13.32 -4.19 12.82
CA MET A 105 -14.35 -5.08 12.32
C MET A 105 -15.39 -5.40 13.41
N THR A 106 -14.94 -5.72 14.62
CA THR A 106 -15.81 -6.02 15.76
C THR A 106 -16.65 -4.80 16.14
N GLU A 107 -16.06 -3.62 16.28
CA GLU A 107 -16.78 -2.38 16.59
C GLU A 107 -17.86 -2.06 15.54
N LYS A 108 -17.51 -2.17 14.26
CA LYS A 108 -18.46 -1.91 13.17
C LYS A 108 -19.61 -2.92 13.17
N MET A 109 -19.33 -4.18 13.47
CA MET A 109 -20.32 -5.25 13.48
C MET A 109 -21.25 -5.14 14.70
N THR A 110 -20.71 -4.87 15.89
CA THR A 110 -21.50 -4.68 17.11
C THR A 110 -22.41 -3.47 16.99
N LYS A 111 -21.92 -2.34 16.48
CA LYS A 111 -22.74 -1.15 16.24
C LYS A 111 -23.89 -1.41 15.29
N LYS A 112 -23.63 -2.06 14.15
CA LYS A 112 -24.69 -2.42 13.18
C LYS A 112 -25.73 -3.35 13.80
N MET A 113 -25.29 -4.33 14.58
CA MET A 113 -26.18 -5.28 15.23
C MET A 113 -27.05 -4.59 16.31
N ALA A 114 -26.48 -3.68 17.09
CA ALA A 114 -27.22 -2.87 18.06
C ALA A 114 -28.29 -2.00 17.38
N GLU A 115 -27.93 -1.29 16.30
CA GLU A 115 -28.87 -0.47 15.53
C GLU A 115 -30.00 -1.30 14.90
N GLN A 116 -29.70 -2.50 14.42
CA GLN A 116 -30.72 -3.42 13.88
C GLN A 116 -31.65 -3.93 14.98
N ASN A 117 -31.11 -4.30 16.14
CA ASN A 117 -31.89 -4.75 17.28
C ASN A 117 -32.83 -3.64 17.78
N GLU A 118 -32.36 -2.39 17.89
CA GLU A 118 -33.19 -1.26 18.29
C GLU A 118 -34.33 -0.99 17.28
N LYS A 119 -34.05 -1.08 15.98
CA LYS A 119 -35.09 -0.96 14.94
C LYS A 119 -36.11 -2.08 15.02
N LEU A 120 -35.67 -3.30 15.29
CA LEU A 120 -36.54 -4.46 15.43
C LEU A 120 -37.45 -4.33 16.65
N THR A 121 -36.92 -3.90 17.79
CA THR A 121 -37.71 -3.72 19.02
C THR A 121 -38.76 -2.63 18.87
N LYS A 122 -38.43 -1.49 18.24
CA LYS A 122 -39.41 -0.42 17.94
C LYS A 122 -40.55 -0.92 17.07
N ARG A 123 -40.25 -1.62 15.97
CA ARG A 123 -41.28 -2.21 15.08
C ARG A 123 -42.18 -3.20 15.81
N MET A 124 -41.60 -4.01 16.71
CA MET A 124 -42.35 -4.98 17.50
C MET A 124 -43.29 -4.28 18.50
N ALA A 125 -42.83 -3.21 19.16
CA ALA A 125 -43.66 -2.41 20.05
C ALA A 125 -44.84 -1.75 19.30
N GLU A 126 -44.57 -1.13 18.15
CA GLU A 126 -45.62 -0.52 17.31
C GLU A 126 -46.65 -1.54 16.81
N GLN A 127 -46.21 -2.76 16.46
CA GLN A 127 -47.13 -3.84 16.09
C GLN A 127 -47.99 -4.27 17.26
N ASN A 128 -47.41 -4.40 18.46
CA ASN A 128 -48.16 -4.76 19.66
C ASN A 128 -49.21 -3.71 20.02
N GLU A 129 -48.88 -2.42 19.93
CA GLU A 129 -49.83 -1.33 20.20
C GLU A 129 -51.02 -1.36 19.22
N LYS A 130 -50.76 -1.55 17.93
CA LYS A 130 -51.81 -1.70 16.90
C LYS A 130 -52.69 -2.93 17.13
N ILE A 131 -52.11 -4.03 17.61
CA ILE A 131 -52.85 -5.26 17.95
C ILE A 131 -53.77 -5.01 19.15
N ILE A 132 -53.25 -4.36 20.21
CA ILE A 132 -54.03 -4.00 21.40
C ILE A 132 -55.19 -3.08 21.01
N GLU A 133 -54.94 -2.03 20.23
CA GLU A 133 -55.98 -1.09 19.79
C GLU A 133 -57.11 -1.80 19.02
N LYS A 134 -56.75 -2.69 18.08
CA LYS A 134 -57.72 -3.49 17.33
C LYS A 134 -58.52 -4.44 18.22
N MET A 135 -57.89 -5.09 19.20
CA MET A 135 -58.59 -5.96 20.13
C MET A 135 -59.56 -5.18 21.02
N THR A 136 -59.15 -4.03 21.54
CA THR A 136 -60.00 -3.16 22.39
C THR A 136 -61.24 -2.70 21.63
N LYS A 137 -61.11 -2.28 20.37
CA LYS A 137 -62.25 -1.92 19.50
C LYS A 137 -63.24 -3.08 19.33
N ARG A 138 -62.75 -4.29 19.02
CA ARG A 138 -63.61 -5.48 18.87
C ARG A 138 -64.34 -5.84 20.16
N ILE A 139 -63.70 -5.72 21.31
CA ILE A 139 -64.32 -5.98 22.62
C ILE A 139 -65.44 -4.97 22.89
N ALA A 140 -65.22 -3.68 22.59
CA ALA A 140 -66.24 -2.66 22.73
C ALA A 140 -67.47 -2.93 21.84
N GLU A 141 -67.25 -3.25 20.57
CA GLU A 141 -68.32 -3.60 19.62
C GLU A 141 -69.09 -4.85 20.04
N GLN A 142 -68.41 -5.89 20.55
CA GLN A 142 -69.07 -7.09 21.07
C GLN A 142 -69.91 -6.80 22.31
N LYS A 143 -69.45 -5.90 23.19
CA LYS A 143 -70.17 -5.52 24.39
C LYS A 143 -71.47 -4.77 24.06
N GLU A 144 -71.42 -3.85 23.10
CA GLU A 144 -72.59 -3.08 22.65
C GLU A 144 -73.69 -3.99 22.07
N LYS A 145 -73.30 -4.97 21.24
CA LYS A 145 -74.21 -5.98 20.68
C LYS A 145 -74.88 -6.92 21.69
N MET A 146 -74.33 -7.04 22.90
CA MET A 146 -74.94 -7.86 23.97
C MET A 146 -75.91 -7.06 24.85
N THR A 147 -75.93 -5.73 24.72
CA THR A 147 -76.74 -4.83 25.53
C THR A 147 -77.99 -4.30 24.82
N GLU A 148 -78.13 -4.54 23.50
CA GLU A 148 -79.36 -4.39 22.72
C GLU A 148 -80.17 -5.70 22.70
#